data_AF-A0A561VXT0-F1
#
_entry.id   AF-A0A561VXT0-F1
#
_cell.length_a   1.000
_cell.length_b   1.000
_cell.length_c   1.000
_cell.angle_alpha   90.00
_cell.angle_beta   90.00
_cell.angle_gamma   90.00
#
_symmetry.space_group_name_H-M   'P 1'
#
loop_
_entity.id
_entity.type
_entity.pdbx_description
1 polymer ?
#
loop_
_entity_poly.entity_id
_entity_poly.type
_entity_poly.pdbx_seq_one_letter_code
_entity_poly.pdbx_strand_id
1 'polypeptide(L)'
;MTEDFASSTLGPALRQAAHGVDVPEDPWPMFARRERRHQRTRLIRTAVAAAVGVALVGVQANVVPLPGWAPGIAVAAAPTALVDAPPRGALVGDHAWLDALRARISAEPPVRTDTRVGRWRIDSDRIRLVYGSDQPGHRVALVAVPLRLGLLTKEALVWYVGPAGGSADQMRYGGHSEGADEPVMTLMQAGSGGFAVVVGPADSTVLVTGEPRYTARGTLEYQNLATADDTGVGFAVLPATPLPSEPVVRVSRGDRVFYQGGLGGGPYAAIDPNGPEMDALLTAARRGASLDDASLRTFVETALQDSRLPAAGTTVRVRWSGNEHGRAAALLTVQPAGGGVIAYAMHGHESTGWWTDLRLLLPAEGVDRRPIGWRVRGDDGTRTPTGQVRVIAPPGAARVTVTVEGAPPATVALDASNAGSASVPPDQPATLTAYAPDGSVLGVTPLPPVEADMSGLPGDRPATRVTP
;
A
#
# COMPACT_ATOMS: atom_id res chain seq x y z
N MET A 1 -5.57 -25.57 -58.58
CA MET A 1 -6.11 -24.25 -58.91
C MET A 1 -6.07 -23.42 -57.65
N THR A 2 -5.00 -22.63 -57.53
CA THR A 2 -4.74 -21.68 -56.44
C THR A 2 -5.24 -20.33 -56.91
N GLU A 3 -6.39 -19.90 -56.40
CA GLU A 3 -6.83 -18.52 -56.55
C GLU A 3 -6.12 -17.64 -55.51
N ASP A 4 -5.65 -16.52 -56.02
CA ASP A 4 -4.61 -15.67 -55.47
C ASP A 4 -5.20 -14.66 -54.49
N PHE A 5 -4.87 -14.80 -53.20
CA PHE A 5 -5.22 -13.85 -52.13
C PHE A 5 -4.60 -12.45 -52.33
N ALA A 6 -3.80 -12.23 -53.37
CA ALA A 6 -3.16 -10.96 -53.70
C ALA A 6 -4.10 -9.89 -54.30
N SER A 7 -5.36 -10.22 -54.61
CA SER A 7 -6.33 -9.28 -55.23
C SER A 7 -7.40 -8.71 -54.27
N SER A 8 -7.22 -8.89 -52.96
CA SER A 8 -8.13 -8.35 -51.95
C SER A 8 -8.02 -6.84 -51.79
N THR A 9 -9.03 -6.11 -52.26
CA THR A 9 -9.24 -4.65 -52.13
C THR A 9 -9.53 -4.17 -50.69
N LEU A 10 -9.53 -5.08 -49.70
CA LEU A 10 -9.71 -4.76 -48.29
C LEU A 10 -8.52 -4.03 -47.68
N GLY A 11 -7.30 -4.30 -48.15
CA GLY A 11 -6.08 -3.67 -47.62
C GLY A 11 -6.02 -2.16 -47.84
N PRO A 12 -6.27 -1.65 -49.06
CA PRO A 12 -6.31 -0.21 -49.33
C PRO A 12 -7.48 0.51 -48.62
N ALA A 13 -8.67 -0.12 -48.58
CA ALA A 13 -9.85 0.47 -47.95
C ALA A 13 -9.68 0.64 -46.43
N LEU A 14 -9.03 -0.31 -45.74
CA LEU A 14 -8.74 -0.22 -44.32
C LEU A 14 -7.67 0.85 -44.00
N ARG A 15 -6.68 1.04 -44.88
CA ARG A 15 -5.68 2.12 -44.70
C ARG A 15 -6.28 3.51 -44.91
N GLN A 16 -7.22 3.63 -45.84
CA GLN A 16 -7.91 4.90 -46.10
C GLN A 16 -8.88 5.27 -44.96
N ALA A 17 -9.55 4.29 -44.34
CA ALA A 17 -10.36 4.50 -43.15
C ALA A 17 -9.53 4.88 -41.91
N ALA A 18 -8.31 4.36 -41.78
CA ALA A 18 -7.39 4.69 -40.67
C ALA A 18 -6.77 6.10 -40.78
N HIS A 19 -6.76 6.72 -41.97
CA HIS A 19 -6.28 8.09 -42.16
C HIS A 19 -7.34 9.18 -41.93
N GLY A 20 -8.60 8.80 -41.73
CA GLY A 20 -9.70 9.75 -41.45
C GLY A 20 -10.09 9.89 -39.98
N VAL A 21 -9.39 9.20 -39.07
CA VAL A 21 -9.64 9.29 -37.62
C VAL A 21 -8.55 10.18 -37.01
N ASP A 22 -8.89 11.43 -36.76
CA ASP A 22 -8.04 12.31 -35.96
C ASP A 22 -7.91 11.70 -34.56
N VAL A 23 -6.68 11.39 -34.18
CA VAL A 23 -6.33 10.93 -32.85
C VAL A 23 -6.61 12.08 -31.89
N PRO A 24 -7.46 11.91 -30.86
CA PRO A 24 -7.67 12.95 -29.86
C PRO A 24 -6.34 13.39 -29.28
N GLU A 25 -6.16 14.69 -29.08
CA GLU A 25 -4.97 15.23 -28.40
C GLU A 25 -4.82 14.52 -27.05
N ASP A 26 -3.64 13.94 -26.84
CA ASP A 26 -3.29 13.14 -25.67
C ASP A 26 -3.60 13.94 -24.39
N PRO A 27 -4.54 13.50 -23.54
CA PRO A 27 -4.92 14.23 -22.33
C PRO A 27 -3.82 14.26 -21.26
N TRP A 28 -2.73 13.49 -21.45
CA TRP A 28 -1.58 13.46 -20.53
C TRP A 28 -0.24 13.51 -21.27
N PRO A 29 0.10 14.64 -21.93
CA PRO A 29 1.32 14.76 -22.74
C PRO A 29 2.60 14.61 -21.91
N MET A 30 2.53 14.87 -20.60
CA MET A 30 3.62 14.65 -19.64
C MET A 30 3.80 13.18 -19.25
N PHE A 31 2.70 12.41 -19.21
CA PHE A 31 2.74 10.98 -18.95
C PHE A 31 3.26 10.24 -20.18
N ALA A 32 2.79 10.56 -21.40
CA ALA A 32 3.33 9.99 -22.62
C ALA A 32 4.80 10.39 -22.87
N ARG A 33 5.24 11.59 -22.47
CA ARG A 33 6.69 11.94 -22.49
C ARG A 33 7.49 11.12 -21.48
N ARG A 34 6.98 10.86 -20.27
CA ARG A 34 7.61 9.98 -19.28
C ARG A 34 7.61 8.52 -19.73
N GLU A 35 6.50 8.02 -20.26
CA GLU A 35 6.32 6.66 -20.74
C GLU A 35 7.22 6.39 -21.96
N ARG A 36 7.30 7.32 -22.93
CA ARG A 36 8.24 7.19 -24.06
C ARG A 36 9.70 7.27 -23.61
N ARG A 37 10.01 8.03 -22.55
CA ARG A 37 11.36 8.05 -21.94
C ARG A 37 11.64 6.72 -21.22
N HIS A 38 10.71 6.21 -20.42
CA HIS A 38 10.81 4.93 -19.71
C HIS A 38 10.84 3.72 -20.65
N GLN A 39 10.08 3.73 -21.75
CA GLN A 39 10.08 2.70 -22.78
C GLN A 39 11.35 2.75 -23.63
N ARG A 40 11.87 3.94 -23.99
CA ARG A 40 13.22 4.05 -24.59
C ARG A 40 14.30 3.56 -23.64
N THR A 41 14.25 3.90 -22.35
CA THR A 41 15.22 3.43 -21.36
C THR A 41 15.09 1.92 -21.11
N ARG A 42 13.88 1.35 -21.16
CA ARG A 42 13.67 -0.11 -21.11
C ARG A 42 14.19 -0.80 -22.37
N LEU A 43 13.80 -0.38 -23.57
CA LEU A 43 14.23 -0.99 -24.83
C LEU A 43 15.74 -0.86 -25.09
N ILE A 44 16.35 0.27 -24.71
CA ILE A 44 17.82 0.41 -24.72
C ILE A 44 18.44 -0.56 -23.71
N ARG A 45 17.85 -0.75 -22.52
CA ARG A 45 18.36 -1.71 -21.52
C ARG A 45 18.13 -3.17 -21.89
N THR A 46 17.01 -3.56 -22.52
CA THR A 46 16.79 -4.95 -22.98
C THR A 46 17.61 -5.28 -24.22
N ALA A 47 17.76 -4.35 -25.16
CA ALA A 47 18.64 -4.54 -26.32
C ALA A 47 20.13 -4.59 -25.90
N VAL A 48 20.56 -3.75 -24.94
CA VAL A 48 21.92 -3.80 -24.38
C VAL A 48 22.12 -5.05 -23.51
N ALA A 49 21.15 -5.46 -22.68
CA ALA A 49 21.28 -6.66 -21.85
C ALA A 49 21.29 -7.95 -22.68
N ALA A 50 20.53 -8.02 -23.79
CA ALA A 50 20.55 -9.17 -24.70
C ALA A 50 21.83 -9.21 -25.56
N ALA A 51 22.29 -8.07 -26.08
CA ALA A 51 23.55 -7.99 -26.84
C ALA A 51 24.79 -8.24 -25.95
N VAL A 52 24.78 -7.75 -24.71
CA VAL A 52 25.86 -7.97 -23.73
C VAL A 52 25.81 -9.39 -23.15
N GLY A 53 24.62 -9.99 -22.98
CA GLY A 53 24.46 -11.37 -22.53
C GLY A 53 25.06 -12.39 -23.51
N VAL A 54 24.85 -12.22 -24.81
CA VAL A 54 25.44 -13.10 -25.84
C VAL A 54 26.94 -12.84 -25.99
N ALA A 55 27.40 -11.60 -25.86
CA ALA A 55 28.83 -11.27 -25.90
C ALA A 55 29.60 -11.77 -24.65
N LEU A 56 29.01 -11.75 -23.45
CA LEU A 56 29.70 -12.17 -22.22
C LEU A 56 29.90 -13.68 -22.10
N VAL A 57 28.97 -14.48 -22.62
CA VAL A 57 29.12 -15.95 -22.66
C VAL A 57 30.29 -16.35 -23.59
N GLY A 58 30.49 -15.62 -24.70
CA GLY A 58 31.63 -15.83 -25.59
C GLY A 58 32.99 -15.43 -24.98
N VAL A 59 33.01 -14.42 -24.10
CA VAL A 59 34.24 -13.95 -23.43
C VAL A 59 34.62 -14.85 -22.23
N GLN A 60 33.66 -15.35 -21.45
CA GLN A 60 33.98 -16.32 -20.38
C GLN A 60 34.39 -17.70 -20.92
N ALA A 61 33.97 -18.07 -22.14
CA ALA A 61 34.39 -19.30 -22.83
C ALA A 61 35.72 -19.16 -23.60
N ASN A 62 36.40 -18.00 -23.54
CA ASN A 62 37.70 -17.75 -24.17
C ASN A 62 37.72 -17.85 -25.71
N VAL A 63 36.60 -17.58 -26.39
CA VAL A 63 36.49 -17.72 -27.86
C VAL A 63 36.87 -16.44 -28.61
N VAL A 64 36.83 -15.26 -27.96
CA VAL A 64 37.26 -13.98 -28.57
C VAL A 64 37.99 -13.12 -27.52
N PRO A 65 39.28 -12.75 -27.72
CA PRO A 65 39.96 -11.81 -26.85
C PRO A 65 39.39 -10.40 -27.05
N LEU A 66 39.13 -9.70 -25.93
CA LEU A 66 38.79 -8.28 -25.97
C LEU A 66 39.99 -7.48 -26.53
N PRO A 67 39.78 -6.58 -27.49
CA PRO A 67 40.87 -5.74 -27.97
C PRO A 67 41.34 -4.80 -26.84
N GLY A 68 42.66 -4.69 -26.65
CA GLY A 68 43.30 -3.96 -25.54
C GLY A 68 43.10 -2.44 -25.50
N TRP A 69 42.17 -1.89 -26.28
CA TRP A 69 41.85 -0.46 -26.35
C TRP A 69 40.40 -0.12 -25.95
N ALA A 70 39.55 -1.09 -25.62
CA ALA A 70 38.20 -0.82 -25.14
C ALA A 70 38.23 -0.52 -23.63
N PRO A 71 37.97 0.74 -23.17
CA PRO A 71 37.84 1.02 -21.76
C PRO A 71 36.64 0.23 -21.23
N GLY A 72 36.85 -0.60 -20.21
CA GLY A 72 35.76 -1.26 -19.50
C GLY A 72 34.90 -0.20 -18.84
N ILE A 73 33.79 0.20 -19.49
CA ILE A 73 32.84 1.15 -18.93
C ILE A 73 32.17 0.45 -17.74
N ALA A 74 32.59 0.79 -16.54
CA ALA A 74 31.90 0.40 -15.32
C ALA A 74 30.53 1.07 -15.33
N VAL A 75 29.46 0.27 -15.35
CA VAL A 75 28.09 0.77 -15.22
C VAL A 75 27.80 0.85 -13.73
N ALA A 76 27.87 2.06 -13.17
CA ALA A 76 27.50 2.34 -11.79
C ALA A 76 25.98 2.56 -11.69
N ALA A 77 25.39 2.10 -10.59
CA ALA A 77 24.05 2.52 -10.19
C ALA A 77 24.04 4.02 -9.84
N ALA A 78 22.87 4.67 -9.92
CA ALA A 78 22.72 6.05 -9.50
C ALA A 78 22.91 6.14 -7.97
N PRO A 79 23.58 7.19 -7.46
CA PRO A 79 23.75 7.39 -6.02
C PRO A 79 22.42 7.69 -5.32
N THR A 80 22.27 7.24 -4.07
CA THR A 80 21.08 7.51 -3.25
C THR A 80 21.35 8.59 -2.22
N ALA A 81 20.32 9.38 -1.90
CA ALA A 81 20.41 10.44 -0.88
C ALA A 81 20.79 9.92 0.51
N LEU A 82 20.59 8.63 0.80
CA LEU A 82 20.99 8.01 2.06
C LEU A 82 22.48 7.72 2.15
N VAL A 83 23.08 7.29 1.04
CA VAL A 83 24.49 6.88 0.97
C VAL A 83 25.41 8.09 0.93
N ASP A 84 24.97 9.16 0.28
CA ASP A 84 25.75 10.39 0.16
C ASP A 84 25.67 11.27 1.42
N ALA A 85 24.77 10.96 2.35
CA ALA A 85 24.64 11.69 3.60
C ALA A 85 25.77 11.33 4.58
N PRO A 86 26.19 12.26 5.47
CA PRO A 86 27.11 11.94 6.55
C PRO A 86 26.57 10.81 7.45
N PRO A 87 27.44 9.95 7.99
CA PRO A 87 27.04 8.90 8.91
C PRO A 87 26.41 9.50 10.17
N ARG A 88 25.36 8.86 10.70
CA ARG A 88 24.58 9.35 11.85
C ARG A 88 24.60 8.37 13.03
N GLY A 89 24.36 8.87 14.24
CA GLY A 89 24.25 8.08 15.47
C GLY A 89 25.53 8.06 16.32
N ALA A 90 25.45 7.41 17.48
CA ALA A 90 26.51 7.45 18.49
C ALA A 90 27.79 6.69 18.08
N LEU A 91 27.71 5.75 17.13
CA LEU A 91 28.85 4.91 16.74
C LEU A 91 29.72 5.52 15.64
N VAL A 92 29.41 6.72 15.16
CA VAL A 92 30.14 7.36 14.05
C VAL A 92 31.63 7.56 14.36
N GLY A 93 31.97 7.82 15.63
CA GLY A 93 33.36 8.00 16.07
C GLY A 93 34.08 6.70 16.49
N ASP A 94 33.39 5.56 16.53
CA ASP A 94 33.97 4.29 16.97
C ASP A 94 34.63 3.54 15.79
N HIS A 95 35.80 4.03 15.39
CA HIS A 95 36.55 3.47 14.26
C HIS A 95 36.97 2.02 14.49
N ALA A 96 37.34 1.65 15.72
CA ALA A 96 37.75 0.29 16.05
C ALA A 96 36.59 -0.70 15.87
N TRP A 97 35.39 -0.34 16.34
CA TRP A 97 34.20 -1.15 16.14
C TRP A 97 33.80 -1.23 14.67
N LEU A 98 33.85 -0.12 13.93
CA LEU A 98 33.51 -0.11 12.50
C LEU A 98 34.46 -0.98 11.68
N ASP A 99 35.77 -0.94 11.95
CA ASP A 99 36.75 -1.76 11.25
C ASP A 99 36.55 -3.26 11.55
N ALA A 100 36.22 -3.61 12.79
CA ALA A 100 35.84 -4.97 13.15
C ALA A 100 34.56 -5.42 12.40
N LEU A 101 33.55 -4.55 12.28
CA LEU A 101 32.33 -4.85 11.54
C LEU A 101 32.62 -5.05 10.04
N ARG A 102 33.46 -4.22 9.43
CA ARG A 102 33.89 -4.39 8.03
C ARG A 102 34.59 -5.72 7.82
N ALA A 103 35.56 -6.06 8.67
CA ALA A 103 36.30 -7.32 8.60
C ALA A 103 35.36 -8.52 8.64
N ARG A 104 34.37 -8.48 9.53
CA ARG A 104 33.34 -9.51 9.64
C ARG A 104 32.47 -9.64 8.39
N ILE A 105 31.88 -8.54 7.91
CA ILE A 105 31.01 -8.54 6.71
C ILE A 105 31.76 -9.13 5.50
N SER A 106 33.06 -8.87 5.43
CA SER A 106 33.93 -9.35 4.35
C SER A 106 34.25 -10.85 4.45
N ALA A 107 34.20 -11.42 5.66
CA ALA A 107 34.42 -12.83 5.93
C ALA A 107 33.14 -13.67 5.76
N GLU A 108 31.95 -13.04 5.86
CA GLU A 108 30.68 -13.71 5.61
C GLU A 108 30.50 -14.01 4.10
N PRO A 109 29.88 -15.14 3.73
CA PRO A 109 29.48 -15.39 2.34
C PRO A 109 28.62 -14.21 1.85
N PRO A 110 28.81 -13.74 0.60
CA PRO A 110 28.10 -12.56 0.12
C PRO A 110 26.60 -12.74 0.32
N VAL A 111 25.96 -11.66 0.78
CA VAL A 111 24.52 -11.55 1.02
C VAL A 111 23.78 -12.29 -0.09
N ARG A 112 22.91 -13.23 0.28
CA ARG A 112 22.06 -13.93 -0.68
C ARG A 112 21.14 -12.91 -1.35
N THR A 113 21.56 -12.43 -2.51
CA THR A 113 20.71 -11.74 -3.46
C THR A 113 20.04 -12.81 -4.32
N ASP A 114 18.73 -12.79 -4.49
CA ASP A 114 17.93 -13.84 -5.15
C ASP A 114 18.24 -14.08 -6.65
N THR A 115 19.28 -13.45 -7.20
CA THR A 115 19.71 -13.62 -8.59
C THR A 115 20.61 -14.85 -8.78
N ARG A 116 20.18 -15.78 -9.64
CA ARG A 116 20.93 -17.00 -10.05
C ARG A 116 22.18 -16.73 -10.91
N VAL A 117 22.59 -15.48 -11.13
CA VAL A 117 23.65 -15.10 -12.08
C VAL A 117 24.87 -14.56 -11.34
N GLY A 118 25.87 -15.42 -11.12
CA GLY A 118 27.19 -15.05 -10.59
C GLY A 118 27.21 -14.64 -9.11
N ARG A 119 28.32 -14.95 -8.42
CA ARG A 119 28.51 -14.60 -7.01
C ARG A 119 29.01 -13.14 -6.93
N TRP A 120 28.18 -12.22 -6.45
CA TRP A 120 28.61 -10.85 -6.14
C TRP A 120 29.78 -10.88 -5.15
N ARG A 121 30.82 -10.07 -5.40
CA ARG A 121 31.94 -9.85 -4.48
C ARG A 121 31.69 -8.58 -3.67
N ILE A 122 32.12 -8.56 -2.42
CA ILE A 122 32.06 -7.39 -1.55
C ILE A 122 33.40 -6.64 -1.66
N ASP A 123 33.34 -5.34 -1.94
CA ASP A 123 34.51 -4.47 -1.87
C ASP A 123 34.65 -3.94 -0.42
N SER A 124 35.31 -4.72 0.42
CA SER A 124 35.33 -4.57 1.89
C SER A 124 35.84 -3.23 2.41
N ASP A 125 36.84 -2.67 1.75
CA ASP A 125 37.46 -1.39 2.02
C ASP A 125 36.53 -0.19 1.78
N ARG A 126 35.45 -0.41 1.02
CA ARG A 126 34.49 0.63 0.62
C ARG A 126 33.17 0.56 1.40
N ILE A 127 33.05 -0.35 2.38
CA ILE A 127 31.88 -0.42 3.27
C ILE A 127 31.80 0.84 4.15
N ARG A 128 30.64 1.50 4.15
CA ARG A 128 30.41 2.73 4.91
C ARG A 128 29.29 2.56 5.92
N LEU A 129 29.46 3.18 7.09
CA LEU A 129 28.36 3.35 8.03
C LEU A 129 27.42 4.44 7.49
N VAL A 130 26.12 4.17 7.49
CA VAL A 130 25.08 5.17 7.20
C VAL A 130 24.45 5.64 8.50
N TYR A 131 24.15 4.69 9.39
CA TYR A 131 23.65 4.95 10.73
C TYR A 131 24.18 3.89 11.70
N GLY A 132 24.57 4.29 12.90
CA GLY A 132 24.97 3.36 13.96
C GLY A 132 24.76 3.96 15.34
N SER A 133 23.97 3.29 16.18
CA SER A 133 23.74 3.74 17.56
C SER A 133 23.44 2.57 18.48
N ASP A 134 23.79 2.76 19.76
CA ASP A 134 23.12 2.04 20.84
C ASP A 134 21.74 2.66 21.06
N GLN A 135 20.77 1.77 21.26
CA GLN A 135 19.37 2.03 21.53
C GLN A 135 18.97 1.16 22.74
N PRO A 136 17.85 1.44 23.42
CA PRO A 136 17.44 0.63 24.58
C PRO A 136 17.41 -0.87 24.26
N GLY A 137 18.35 -1.63 24.84
CA GLY A 137 18.50 -3.07 24.66
C GLY A 137 19.24 -3.52 23.39
N HIS A 138 19.47 -2.65 22.41
CA HIS A 138 20.01 -3.02 21.09
C HIS A 138 21.13 -2.11 20.61
N ARG A 139 22.07 -2.67 19.88
CA ARG A 139 22.98 -1.94 19.01
C ARG A 139 22.50 -2.15 17.57
N VAL A 140 22.26 -1.07 16.83
CA VAL A 140 21.73 -1.13 15.47
C VAL A 140 22.64 -0.37 14.51
N ALA A 141 22.93 -0.97 13.36
CA ALA A 141 23.76 -0.38 12.33
C ALA A 141 23.18 -0.59 10.93
N LEU A 142 23.09 0.48 10.16
CA LEU A 142 22.84 0.48 8.72
C LEU A 142 24.15 0.74 8.00
N VAL A 143 24.55 -0.16 7.12
CA VAL A 143 25.78 -0.05 6.35
C VAL A 143 25.49 -0.10 4.85
N ALA A 144 26.24 0.70 4.10
CA ALA A 144 26.30 0.64 2.66
C ALA A 144 27.39 -0.36 2.25
N VAL A 145 26.99 -1.46 1.63
CA VAL A 145 27.85 -2.55 1.18
C VAL A 145 27.99 -2.49 -0.34
N PRO A 146 29.18 -2.14 -0.86
CA PRO A 146 29.43 -2.14 -2.29
C PRO A 146 29.64 -3.57 -2.80
N LEU A 147 28.85 -3.92 -3.80
CA LEU A 147 28.81 -5.22 -4.45
C LEU A 147 29.33 -5.08 -5.88
N ARG A 148 30.16 -6.05 -6.30
CA ARG A 148 30.76 -6.10 -7.64
C ARG A 148 30.56 -7.44 -8.32
N LEU A 149 30.12 -7.42 -9.58
CA LEU A 149 30.04 -8.57 -10.47
C LEU A 149 30.70 -8.22 -11.81
N GLY A 150 31.97 -8.62 -11.98
CA GLY A 150 32.77 -8.19 -13.14
C GLY A 150 32.98 -6.67 -13.14
N LEU A 151 32.43 -5.99 -14.16
CA LEU A 151 32.41 -4.52 -14.28
C LEU A 151 31.13 -3.87 -13.74
N LEU A 152 30.15 -4.67 -13.31
CA LEU A 152 28.91 -4.18 -12.72
C LEU A 152 29.14 -3.88 -11.24
N THR A 153 28.71 -2.70 -10.80
CA THR A 153 28.75 -2.31 -9.40
C THR A 153 27.35 -1.93 -8.93
N LYS A 154 27.02 -2.34 -7.72
CA LYS A 154 25.79 -1.97 -7.02
C LYS A 154 26.14 -1.68 -5.57
N GLU A 155 25.35 -0.86 -4.91
CA GLU A 155 25.41 -0.73 -3.46
C GLU A 155 24.14 -1.29 -2.82
N ALA A 156 24.29 -2.00 -1.72
CA ALA A 156 23.19 -2.54 -0.93
C ALA A 156 23.22 -1.92 0.47
N LEU A 157 22.06 -1.50 0.97
CA LEU A 157 21.91 -1.03 2.34
C LEU A 157 21.51 -2.22 3.21
N VAL A 158 22.32 -2.53 4.22
CA VAL A 158 22.19 -3.73 5.04
C VAL A 158 22.11 -3.36 6.51
N TRP A 159 21.12 -3.94 7.20
CA TRP A 159 20.93 -3.82 8.64
C TRP A 159 21.71 -4.88 9.40
N TYR A 160 22.33 -4.46 10.50
CA TYR A 160 22.93 -5.32 11.51
C TYR A 160 22.40 -4.95 12.89
N VAL A 161 22.05 -5.95 13.69
CA VAL A 161 21.47 -5.81 15.04
C VAL A 161 22.20 -6.70 16.02
N GLY A 162 22.55 -6.17 17.19
CA GLY A 162 23.15 -6.91 18.30
C GLY A 162 22.69 -6.37 19.65
N PRO A 163 23.20 -6.92 20.77
CA PRO A 163 22.93 -6.37 22.08
C PRO A 163 23.54 -4.97 22.23
N ALA A 164 22.91 -4.09 23.01
CA ALA A 164 23.47 -2.77 23.33
C ALA A 164 24.90 -2.90 23.90
N GLY A 165 25.83 -2.08 23.41
CA GLY A 165 27.25 -2.16 23.78
C GLY A 165 28.02 -3.36 23.20
N GLY A 166 27.36 -4.21 22.40
CA GLY A 166 27.96 -5.42 21.84
C GLY A 166 29.08 -5.18 20.85
N SER A 167 30.02 -6.13 20.76
CA SER A 167 31.08 -6.10 19.76
C SER A 167 30.54 -6.32 18.35
N ALA A 168 31.35 -6.00 17.33
CA ALA A 168 31.01 -6.25 15.94
C ALA A 168 30.68 -7.73 15.64
N ASP A 169 31.27 -8.68 16.37
CA ASP A 169 31.01 -10.12 16.24
C ASP A 169 29.66 -10.55 16.81
N GLN A 170 29.08 -9.76 17.71
CA GLN A 170 27.77 -10.04 18.30
C GLN A 170 26.60 -9.49 17.47
N MET A 171 26.89 -8.63 16.49
CA MET A 171 25.89 -8.15 15.54
C MET A 171 25.32 -9.32 14.72
N ARG A 172 24.16 -9.17 14.11
CA ARG A 172 23.56 -10.18 13.24
C ARG A 172 22.86 -9.47 12.10
N TYR A 173 22.89 -10.08 10.93
CA TYR A 173 22.13 -9.58 9.78
C TYR A 173 20.65 -9.42 10.16
N GLY A 174 20.11 -8.22 9.97
CA GLY A 174 18.74 -7.84 10.32
C GLY A 174 17.83 -7.58 9.11
N GLY A 175 18.38 -7.53 7.90
CA GLY A 175 17.64 -7.21 6.68
C GLY A 175 18.49 -6.41 5.69
N HIS A 176 18.00 -6.25 4.47
CA HIS A 176 18.61 -5.36 3.48
C HIS A 176 17.55 -4.82 2.52
N SER A 177 17.86 -3.76 1.79
CA SER A 177 17.08 -3.36 0.61
C SER A 177 17.70 -3.93 -0.67
N GLU A 178 16.84 -4.42 -1.56
CA GLU A 178 17.24 -4.86 -2.89
C GLU A 178 17.17 -3.72 -3.92
N GLY A 179 16.51 -2.60 -3.60
CA GLY A 179 16.40 -1.42 -4.45
C GLY A 179 17.53 -0.40 -4.22
N ALA A 180 18.26 -0.05 -5.29
CA ALA A 180 19.29 0.98 -5.25
C ALA A 180 18.73 2.42 -5.27
N ASP A 181 17.42 2.61 -5.07
CA ASP A 181 16.74 3.90 -5.19
C ASP A 181 15.84 4.23 -3.96
N GLU A 182 15.95 3.45 -2.87
CA GLU A 182 15.09 3.67 -1.70
C GLU A 182 15.56 4.93 -0.92
N PRO A 183 14.73 5.98 -0.82
CA PRO A 183 15.10 7.21 -0.11
C PRO A 183 15.06 7.04 1.42
N VAL A 184 14.49 5.94 1.90
CA VAL A 184 14.26 5.62 3.31
C VAL A 184 14.50 4.15 3.54
N MET A 185 15.26 3.81 4.59
CA MET A 185 15.44 2.45 5.08
C MET A 185 14.66 2.27 6.37
N THR A 186 13.99 1.13 6.49
CA THR A 186 13.20 0.76 7.67
C THR A 186 13.67 -0.59 8.20
N LEU A 187 13.55 -0.78 9.51
CA LEU A 187 13.73 -2.07 10.17
C LEU A 187 12.83 -2.12 11.39
N MET A 188 12.13 -3.25 11.55
CA MET A 188 11.35 -3.54 12.74
C MET A 188 11.66 -4.95 13.21
N GLN A 189 11.77 -5.09 14.53
CA GLN A 189 11.82 -6.38 15.21
C GLN A 189 10.76 -6.37 16.30
N ALA A 190 9.75 -7.22 16.19
CA ALA A 190 8.71 -7.38 17.21
C ALA A 190 9.10 -8.40 18.29
N GLY A 191 8.34 -8.42 19.40
CA GLY A 191 8.52 -9.35 20.52
C GLY A 191 9.30 -8.75 21.69
N SER A 192 9.88 -9.60 22.55
CA SER A 192 10.59 -9.14 23.75
C SER A 192 11.76 -8.21 23.41
N GLY A 193 11.69 -6.97 23.89
CA GLY A 193 12.63 -5.92 23.53
C GLY A 193 12.45 -5.40 22.10
N GLY A 194 11.27 -5.49 21.50
CA GLY A 194 11.06 -5.05 20.12
C GLY A 194 11.40 -3.58 19.87
N PHE A 195 11.76 -3.26 18.64
CA PHE A 195 12.05 -1.90 18.21
C PHE A 195 11.70 -1.66 16.74
N ALA A 196 11.56 -0.39 16.40
CA ALA A 196 11.46 0.11 15.05
C ALA A 196 12.52 1.20 14.83
N VAL A 197 13.22 1.16 13.70
CA VAL A 197 14.15 2.20 13.28
C VAL A 197 13.89 2.58 11.82
N VAL A 198 13.99 3.87 11.56
CA VAL A 198 13.79 4.47 10.24
C VAL A 198 14.94 5.42 9.99
N VAL A 199 15.55 5.32 8.81
CA VAL A 199 16.63 6.20 8.37
C VAL A 199 16.24 6.76 7.00
N GLY A 200 15.82 8.01 6.98
CA GLY A 200 15.55 8.81 5.79
C GLY A 200 16.67 9.80 5.47
N PRO A 201 16.46 10.69 4.48
CA PRO A 201 17.43 11.73 4.13
C PRO A 201 17.74 12.61 5.35
N ALA A 202 18.95 13.17 5.44
CA ALA A 202 19.26 14.21 6.43
C ALA A 202 18.24 15.35 6.32
N ASP A 203 17.95 16.07 7.40
CA ASP A 203 16.98 17.18 7.40
C ASP A 203 15.58 16.74 6.96
N SER A 204 15.19 15.51 7.31
CA SER A 204 13.81 15.05 7.18
C SER A 204 13.21 14.77 8.56
N THR A 205 11.92 15.03 8.68
CA THR A 205 11.10 14.63 9.82
C THR A 205 10.72 13.17 9.65
N VAL A 206 10.93 12.38 10.70
CA VAL A 206 10.47 11.00 10.80
C VAL A 206 9.39 10.93 11.87
N LEU A 207 8.25 10.37 11.49
CA LEU A 207 7.17 10.04 12.40
C LEU A 207 6.93 8.53 12.34
N VAL A 208 7.07 7.85 13.47
CA VAL A 208 6.70 6.45 13.67
C VAL A 208 5.40 6.43 14.45
N THR A 209 4.36 5.91 13.83
CA THR A 209 3.02 5.81 14.41
C THR A 209 2.66 4.37 14.73
N GLY A 210 2.00 4.17 15.88
CA GLY A 210 1.61 2.88 16.42
C GLY A 210 0.16 2.53 16.10
N GLU A 211 -0.57 2.10 17.13
CA GLU A 211 -1.93 1.60 16.98
C GLU A 211 -2.88 2.68 16.43
N PRO A 212 -3.67 2.37 15.38
CA PRO A 212 -4.71 3.25 14.90
C PRO A 212 -5.87 3.31 15.89
N ARG A 213 -6.44 4.50 16.06
CA ARG A 213 -7.62 4.74 16.89
C ARG A 213 -8.69 5.46 16.08
N TYR A 214 -9.81 4.78 15.88
CA TYR A 214 -11.03 5.38 15.34
C TYR A 214 -11.73 6.18 16.43
N THR A 215 -11.78 7.50 16.30
CA THR A 215 -12.45 8.37 17.27
C THR A 215 -13.96 8.40 17.02
N ALA A 216 -14.75 8.69 18.07
CA ALA A 216 -16.20 8.86 17.96
C ALA A 216 -16.62 9.94 16.94
N ARG A 217 -15.72 10.89 16.60
CA ARG A 217 -15.97 11.94 15.61
C ARG A 217 -15.81 11.46 14.16
N GLY A 218 -15.47 10.19 13.92
CA GLY A 218 -15.22 9.69 12.56
C GLY A 218 -13.87 10.14 12.02
N THR A 219 -12.88 10.29 12.90
CA THR A 219 -11.48 10.52 12.52
C THR A 219 -10.63 9.32 12.87
N LEU A 220 -9.57 9.10 12.09
CA LEU A 220 -8.54 8.12 12.38
C LEU A 220 -7.33 8.87 12.96
N GLU A 221 -6.98 8.53 14.19
CA GLU A 221 -5.80 9.04 14.86
C GLU A 221 -4.80 7.89 15.03
N TYR A 222 -3.52 8.21 15.08
CA TYR A 222 -2.51 7.22 15.36
C TYR A 222 -1.76 7.57 16.63
N GLN A 223 -1.43 6.56 17.43
CA GLN A 223 -0.49 6.75 18.53
C GLN A 223 0.86 7.21 17.97
N ASN A 224 1.42 8.30 18.51
CA ASN A 224 2.79 8.70 18.19
C ASN A 224 3.76 7.86 19.04
N LEU A 225 4.54 6.99 18.38
CA LEU A 225 5.55 6.16 19.05
C LEU A 225 6.92 6.84 19.07
N ALA A 226 7.27 7.53 17.99
CA ALA A 226 8.47 8.33 17.91
C ALA A 226 8.32 9.47 16.90
N THR A 227 8.87 10.62 17.25
CA THR A 227 9.04 11.75 16.33
C THR A 227 10.48 12.21 16.40
N ALA A 228 11.08 12.41 15.24
CA ALA A 228 12.41 12.96 15.12
C ALA A 228 12.39 14.04 14.05
N ASP A 229 12.54 15.28 14.48
CA ASP A 229 12.60 16.43 13.59
C ASP A 229 14.03 16.61 13.07
N ASP A 230 14.15 16.89 11.78
CA ASP A 230 15.37 17.30 11.06
C ASP A 230 16.62 16.40 11.16
N THR A 231 16.54 15.26 11.82
CA THR A 231 17.65 14.28 11.85
C THR A 231 17.53 13.22 10.75
N GLY A 232 16.32 13.02 10.23
CA GLY A 232 15.99 11.93 9.34
C GLY A 232 16.12 10.55 9.96
N VAL A 233 16.17 10.43 11.29
CA VAL A 233 16.28 9.14 11.99
C VAL A 233 15.24 9.04 13.08
N GLY A 234 14.30 8.10 12.95
CA GLY A 234 13.32 7.78 13.99
C GLY A 234 13.63 6.44 14.64
N PHE A 235 13.51 6.36 15.97
CA PHE A 235 13.61 5.12 16.71
C PHE A 235 12.46 5.02 17.72
N ALA A 236 11.77 3.87 17.73
CA ALA A 236 10.71 3.58 18.68
C ALA A 236 10.97 2.23 19.37
N VAL A 237 10.79 2.20 20.70
CA VAL A 237 10.72 0.94 21.45
C VAL A 237 9.30 0.39 21.31
N LEU A 238 9.19 -0.89 21.00
CA LEU A 238 7.92 -1.58 20.85
C LEU A 238 7.61 -2.43 22.09
N PRO A 239 6.33 -2.64 22.43
CA PRO A 239 5.94 -3.54 23.51
C PRO A 239 6.42 -4.98 23.25
N ALA A 240 6.60 -5.73 24.34
CA ALA A 240 7.02 -7.13 24.28
C ALA A 240 5.94 -8.07 23.73
N THR A 241 4.68 -7.65 23.81
CA THR A 241 3.52 -8.39 23.28
C THR A 241 3.37 -8.17 21.77
N PRO A 242 2.78 -9.12 21.02
CA PRO A 242 2.43 -8.91 19.62
C PRO A 242 1.66 -7.61 19.44
N LEU A 243 2.03 -6.85 18.40
CA LEU A 243 1.36 -5.60 18.09
C LEU A 243 -0.02 -5.90 17.51
N PRO A 244 -1.08 -5.18 17.91
CA PRO A 244 -2.41 -5.32 17.29
C PRO A 244 -2.38 -5.03 15.78
N SER A 245 -1.51 -4.11 15.37
CA SER A 245 -1.41 -3.61 14.02
C SER A 245 0.04 -3.26 13.66
N GLU A 246 0.35 -3.30 12.36
CA GLU A 246 1.61 -2.81 11.83
C GLU A 246 1.80 -1.30 12.05
N PRO A 247 2.88 -0.85 12.72
CA PRO A 247 3.21 0.55 12.81
C PRO A 247 3.43 1.16 11.42
N VAL A 248 2.94 2.40 11.24
CA VAL A 248 3.10 3.16 9.99
C VAL A 248 4.14 4.23 10.20
N VAL A 249 4.99 4.43 9.21
CA VAL A 249 6.03 5.45 9.20
C VAL A 249 5.75 6.47 8.13
N ARG A 250 6.03 7.72 8.45
CA ARG A 250 6.08 8.82 7.50
C ARG A 250 7.43 9.53 7.61
N VAL A 251 8.08 9.70 6.47
CA VAL A 251 9.30 10.50 6.34
C VAL A 251 9.04 11.63 5.35
N SER A 252 9.24 12.87 5.79
CA SER A 252 8.94 14.06 4.99
C SER A 252 9.90 15.21 5.24
N ARG A 253 9.95 16.16 4.31
CA ARG A 253 10.62 17.47 4.48
C ARG A 253 9.68 18.54 3.96
N GLY A 254 9.17 19.38 4.85
CA GLY A 254 8.05 20.28 4.53
C GLY A 254 6.88 19.49 3.94
N ASP A 255 6.36 19.95 2.80
CA ASP A 255 5.23 19.29 2.12
C ASP A 255 5.62 18.04 1.32
N ARG A 256 6.92 17.76 1.14
CA ARG A 256 7.38 16.60 0.38
C ARG A 256 7.45 15.35 1.26
N VAL A 257 6.68 14.32 0.92
CA VAL A 257 6.77 12.98 1.52
C VAL A 257 7.77 12.14 0.74
N PHE A 258 8.79 11.61 1.42
CA PHE A 258 9.77 10.66 0.86
C PHE A 258 9.30 9.21 0.98
N TYR A 259 8.62 8.90 2.09
CA TYR A 259 8.09 7.57 2.36
C TYR A 259 6.86 7.68 3.27
N GLN A 260 5.84 6.88 2.98
CA GLN A 260 4.73 6.63 3.90
C GLN A 260 4.27 5.17 3.72
N GLY A 261 4.33 4.36 4.78
CA GLY A 261 4.02 2.94 4.69
C GLY A 261 4.20 2.18 5.99
N GLY A 262 3.74 0.92 6.01
CA GLY A 262 3.94 0.00 7.13
C GLY A 262 5.39 -0.46 7.26
N LEU A 263 5.84 -0.73 8.49
CA LEU A 263 7.23 -1.08 8.78
C LEU A 263 7.65 -2.52 8.44
N GLY A 264 6.72 -3.43 8.18
CA GLY A 264 6.98 -4.87 8.06
C GLY A 264 7.48 -5.50 9.37
N GLY A 265 7.71 -6.82 9.40
CA GLY A 265 8.50 -7.45 10.47
C GLY A 265 7.75 -7.93 11.72
N GLY A 266 6.56 -8.53 11.55
CA GLY A 266 5.73 -9.10 12.64
C GLY A 266 6.46 -10.03 13.64
N PRO A 267 5.76 -10.56 14.67
CA PRO A 267 4.36 -10.95 14.59
C PRO A 267 3.36 -9.85 14.99
N TYR A 268 2.26 -9.79 14.25
CA TYR A 268 1.08 -9.03 14.62
C TYR A 268 0.06 -9.97 15.26
N ALA A 269 -0.79 -9.44 16.13
CA ALA A 269 -1.92 -10.18 16.66
C ALA A 269 -2.84 -10.57 15.49
N ALA A 270 -2.88 -11.85 15.16
CA ALA A 270 -3.81 -12.34 14.14
C ALA A 270 -5.22 -12.37 14.72
N ILE A 271 -6.20 -12.01 13.89
CA ILE A 271 -7.60 -12.34 14.17
C ILE A 271 -7.72 -13.85 14.06
N ASP A 272 -8.23 -14.53 15.09
CA ASP A 272 -8.60 -15.93 14.99
C ASP A 272 -10.00 -16.03 14.34
N PRO A 273 -10.10 -16.40 13.05
CA PRO A 273 -11.37 -16.46 12.36
C PRO A 273 -12.28 -17.58 12.88
N ASN A 274 -11.76 -18.50 13.70
CA ASN A 274 -12.50 -19.62 14.29
C ASN A 274 -12.60 -19.52 15.82
N GLY A 275 -12.19 -18.38 16.39
CA GLY A 275 -12.24 -18.13 17.83
C GLY A 275 -13.65 -17.76 18.33
N PRO A 276 -13.90 -17.89 19.64
CA PRO A 276 -15.21 -17.63 20.24
C PRO A 276 -15.67 -16.17 20.09
N GLU A 277 -14.73 -15.21 20.06
CA GLU A 277 -15.05 -13.80 19.82
C GLU A 277 -15.58 -13.56 18.41
N MET A 278 -15.04 -14.25 17.40
CA MET A 278 -15.53 -14.19 16.04
C MET A 278 -16.94 -14.81 15.94
N ASP A 279 -17.16 -15.97 16.56
CA ASP A 279 -18.49 -16.63 16.55
C ASP A 279 -19.57 -15.77 17.22
N ALA A 280 -19.25 -15.09 18.33
CA ALA A 280 -20.15 -14.16 18.99
C ALA A 280 -20.50 -12.97 18.10
N LEU A 281 -19.49 -12.41 17.42
CA LEU A 281 -19.65 -11.28 16.50
C LEU A 281 -20.48 -11.67 15.27
N LEU A 282 -20.25 -12.85 14.68
CA LEU A 282 -21.05 -13.39 13.57
C LEU A 282 -22.51 -13.62 13.96
N THR A 283 -22.74 -14.18 15.15
CA THR A 283 -24.09 -14.40 15.70
C THR A 283 -24.85 -13.07 15.86
N ALA A 284 -24.17 -12.01 16.29
CA ALA A 284 -24.77 -10.68 16.39
C ALA A 284 -25.07 -10.08 15.01
N ALA A 285 -24.13 -10.19 14.07
CA ALA A 285 -24.26 -9.67 12.71
C ALA A 285 -25.38 -10.36 11.90
N ARG A 286 -25.63 -11.66 12.16
CA ARG A 286 -26.63 -12.50 11.48
C ARG A 286 -28.06 -11.97 11.59
N ARG A 287 -28.43 -11.29 12.67
CA ARG A 287 -29.83 -10.92 12.98
C ARG A 287 -30.51 -10.01 11.94
N GLY A 288 -29.79 -9.51 10.94
CA GLY A 288 -30.33 -8.72 9.83
C GLY A 288 -29.84 -9.14 8.44
N ALA A 289 -29.23 -10.32 8.28
CA ALA A 289 -28.57 -10.73 7.04
C ALA A 289 -29.21 -11.96 6.38
N SER A 290 -29.34 -11.92 5.05
CA SER A 290 -29.71 -13.05 4.20
C SER A 290 -28.51 -13.70 3.50
N LEU A 291 -27.30 -13.51 4.04
CA LEU A 291 -26.08 -14.13 3.54
C LEU A 291 -25.96 -15.59 4.01
N ASP A 292 -25.21 -16.44 3.32
CA ASP A 292 -24.73 -17.70 3.90
C ASP A 292 -23.62 -17.43 4.95
N ASP A 293 -23.33 -18.40 5.81
CA ASP A 293 -22.38 -18.23 6.91
C ASP A 293 -20.94 -18.04 6.44
N ALA A 294 -20.55 -18.65 5.32
CA ALA A 294 -19.20 -18.55 4.78
C ALA A 294 -18.94 -17.14 4.21
N SER A 295 -19.88 -16.61 3.43
CA SER A 295 -19.84 -15.24 2.93
C SER A 295 -19.83 -14.22 4.07
N LEU A 296 -20.69 -14.39 5.07
CA LEU A 296 -20.74 -13.50 6.23
C LEU A 296 -19.41 -13.51 7.00
N ARG A 297 -18.87 -14.69 7.30
CA ARG A 297 -17.58 -14.85 7.98
C ARG A 297 -16.46 -14.14 7.22
N THR A 298 -16.39 -14.38 5.91
CA THR A 298 -15.34 -13.80 5.07
C THR A 298 -15.42 -12.28 4.99
N PHE A 299 -16.62 -11.71 4.84
CA PHE A 299 -16.80 -10.25 4.83
C PHE A 299 -16.42 -9.61 6.16
N VAL A 300 -16.82 -10.24 7.27
CA VAL A 300 -16.48 -9.77 8.61
C VAL A 300 -14.97 -9.83 8.85
N GLU A 301 -14.34 -10.95 8.53
CA GLU A 301 -12.89 -11.11 8.66
C GLU A 301 -12.14 -10.08 7.81
N THR A 302 -12.54 -9.91 6.55
CA THR A 302 -11.95 -8.92 5.64
C THR A 302 -12.08 -7.50 6.21
N ALA A 303 -13.25 -7.14 6.75
CA ALA A 303 -13.48 -5.82 7.31
C ALA A 303 -12.64 -5.57 8.58
N LEU A 304 -12.48 -6.58 9.45
CA LEU A 304 -11.65 -6.50 10.64
C LEU A 304 -10.15 -6.43 10.29
N GLN A 305 -9.70 -7.19 9.30
CA GLN A 305 -8.32 -7.13 8.80
C GLN A 305 -8.00 -5.77 8.14
N ASP A 306 -8.88 -5.28 7.27
CA ASP A 306 -8.73 -3.99 6.59
C ASP A 306 -8.74 -2.81 7.56
N SER A 307 -9.62 -2.84 8.58
CA SER A 307 -9.66 -1.81 9.63
C SER A 307 -8.65 -2.03 10.76
N ARG A 308 -7.90 -3.14 10.76
CA ARG A 308 -6.99 -3.56 11.83
C ARG A 308 -7.65 -3.57 13.21
N LEU A 309 -8.90 -4.03 13.27
CA LEU A 309 -9.67 -4.14 14.50
C LEU A 309 -9.73 -5.59 14.98
N PRO A 310 -9.58 -5.85 16.29
CA PRO A 310 -9.82 -7.17 16.83
C PRO A 310 -11.33 -7.51 16.79
N ALA A 311 -11.67 -8.80 16.83
CA ALA A 311 -13.07 -9.22 17.04
C ALA A 311 -13.57 -8.82 18.44
N ALA A 312 -12.73 -8.98 19.46
CA ALA A 312 -13.01 -8.56 20.82
C ALA A 312 -13.20 -7.03 20.90
N GLY A 313 -14.29 -6.57 21.54
CA GLY A 313 -14.56 -5.14 21.69
C GLY A 313 -15.02 -4.42 20.42
N THR A 314 -15.27 -5.17 19.34
CA THR A 314 -15.82 -4.66 18.09
C THR A 314 -17.25 -5.14 17.88
N THR A 315 -18.11 -4.25 17.39
CA THR A 315 -19.48 -4.57 16.99
C THR A 315 -19.56 -4.58 15.47
N VAL A 316 -20.20 -5.62 14.90
CA VAL A 316 -20.53 -5.66 13.47
C VAL A 316 -22.04 -5.79 13.28
N ARG A 317 -22.59 -4.99 12.37
CA ARG A 317 -24.00 -5.05 11.96
C ARG A 317 -24.10 -5.10 10.45
N VAL A 318 -24.88 -6.05 9.93
CA VAL A 318 -25.28 -6.05 8.52
C VAL A 318 -26.46 -5.10 8.35
N ARG A 319 -26.26 -4.04 7.56
CA ARG A 319 -27.28 -3.03 7.24
C ARG A 319 -28.11 -3.42 6.02
N TRP A 320 -27.53 -4.21 5.13
CA TRP A 320 -28.19 -4.76 3.95
C TRP A 320 -27.40 -5.96 3.42
N SER A 321 -28.11 -6.90 2.81
CA SER A 321 -27.52 -8.00 2.04
C SER A 321 -28.36 -8.29 0.80
N GLY A 322 -27.70 -8.70 -0.28
CA GLY A 322 -28.33 -9.01 -1.56
C GLY A 322 -27.32 -9.55 -2.56
N ASN A 323 -27.51 -9.21 -3.83
CA ASN A 323 -26.58 -9.59 -4.89
C ASN A 323 -26.13 -8.38 -5.72
N GLU A 324 -24.86 -8.37 -6.10
CA GLU A 324 -24.27 -7.46 -7.09
C GLU A 324 -23.61 -8.30 -8.18
N HIS A 325 -23.96 -8.07 -9.44
CA HIS A 325 -23.45 -8.86 -10.58
C HIS A 325 -23.60 -10.39 -10.40
N GLY A 326 -24.68 -10.83 -9.75
CA GLY A 326 -24.93 -12.25 -9.48
C GLY A 326 -24.10 -12.86 -8.35
N ARG A 327 -23.34 -12.05 -7.61
CA ARG A 327 -22.54 -12.45 -6.46
C ARG A 327 -23.13 -11.92 -5.15
N ALA A 328 -22.91 -12.64 -4.06
CA ALA A 328 -23.34 -12.20 -2.73
C ALA A 328 -22.73 -10.83 -2.43
N ALA A 329 -23.55 -9.92 -1.90
CA ALA A 329 -23.17 -8.57 -1.56
C ALA A 329 -23.76 -8.14 -0.23
N ALA A 330 -23.06 -7.28 0.49
CA ALA A 330 -23.56 -6.71 1.72
C ALA A 330 -23.00 -5.32 2.01
N LEU A 331 -23.81 -4.53 2.71
CA LEU A 331 -23.38 -3.36 3.44
C LEU A 331 -23.30 -3.74 4.91
N LEU A 332 -22.09 -3.75 5.47
CA LEU A 332 -21.86 -3.96 6.89
C LEU A 332 -21.25 -2.72 7.53
N THR A 333 -21.45 -2.60 8.84
CA THR A 333 -20.86 -1.54 9.67
C THR A 333 -20.03 -2.19 10.77
N VAL A 334 -18.80 -1.73 10.94
CA VAL A 334 -17.86 -2.17 11.97
C VAL A 334 -17.61 -1.00 12.91
N GLN A 335 -17.74 -1.23 14.22
CA GLN A 335 -17.56 -0.18 15.22
C GLN A 335 -16.71 -0.71 16.39
N PRO A 336 -15.50 -0.17 16.61
CA PRO A 336 -14.78 -0.42 17.85
C PRO A 336 -15.45 0.29 19.02
N ALA A 337 -15.29 -0.24 20.24
CA ALA A 337 -15.86 0.34 21.45
C ALA A 337 -15.52 1.83 21.60
N GLY A 338 -16.54 2.69 21.66
CA GLY A 338 -16.39 4.15 21.82
C GLY A 338 -15.84 4.88 20.60
N GLY A 339 -15.64 4.20 19.47
CA GLY A 339 -15.13 4.77 18.23
C GLY A 339 -16.21 5.10 17.21
N GLY A 340 -15.78 5.70 16.10
CA GLY A 340 -16.59 5.92 14.91
C GLY A 340 -16.98 4.61 14.23
N VAL A 341 -17.82 4.69 13.19
CA VAL A 341 -18.35 3.51 12.50
C VAL A 341 -17.79 3.44 11.09
N ILE A 342 -17.22 2.29 10.72
CA ILE A 342 -16.71 2.05 9.38
C ILE A 342 -17.77 1.29 8.59
N ALA A 343 -18.28 1.90 7.53
CA ALA A 343 -19.20 1.26 6.60
C ALA A 343 -18.42 0.60 5.46
N TYR A 344 -18.71 -0.67 5.21
CA TYR A 344 -18.14 -1.46 4.13
C TYR A 344 -19.24 -1.95 3.20
N ALA A 345 -19.10 -1.70 1.91
CA ALA A 345 -19.87 -2.39 0.88
C ALA A 345 -18.94 -3.39 0.19
N MET A 346 -19.29 -4.66 0.29
CA MET A 346 -18.51 -5.76 -0.25
C MET A 346 -19.38 -6.64 -1.13
N HIS A 347 -18.79 -7.23 -2.16
CA HIS A 347 -19.43 -8.27 -2.95
C HIS A 347 -18.40 -9.29 -3.44
N GLY A 348 -18.82 -10.51 -3.74
CA GLY A 348 -17.91 -11.51 -4.27
C GLY A 348 -18.38 -12.94 -4.07
N HIS A 349 -17.47 -13.85 -4.35
CA HIS A 349 -17.66 -15.27 -4.13
C HIS A 349 -16.29 -15.94 -3.94
N GLU A 350 -16.23 -17.00 -3.14
CA GLU A 350 -15.00 -17.72 -2.82
C GLU A 350 -14.19 -18.14 -4.07
N SER A 351 -14.89 -18.57 -5.12
CA SER A 351 -14.25 -19.02 -6.38
C SER A 351 -13.73 -17.90 -7.28
N THR A 352 -14.23 -16.67 -7.13
CA THR A 352 -13.88 -15.53 -8.01
C THR A 352 -13.16 -14.41 -7.28
N GLY A 353 -13.03 -14.52 -5.96
CA GLY A 353 -12.52 -13.48 -5.07
C GLY A 353 -13.61 -12.54 -4.57
N TRP A 354 -13.20 -11.68 -3.65
CA TRP A 354 -14.04 -10.72 -2.95
C TRP A 354 -13.55 -9.30 -3.21
N TRP A 355 -14.50 -8.37 -3.24
CA TRP A 355 -14.25 -6.99 -3.60
C TRP A 355 -14.87 -6.05 -2.58
N THR A 356 -14.10 -5.03 -2.20
CA THR A 356 -14.59 -3.88 -1.45
C THR A 356 -14.92 -2.76 -2.43
N ASP A 357 -16.15 -2.27 -2.44
CA ASP A 357 -16.58 -1.11 -3.23
C ASP A 357 -16.60 0.18 -2.41
N LEU A 358 -16.84 0.05 -1.10
CA LEU A 358 -16.90 1.13 -0.14
C LEU A 358 -16.10 0.77 1.11
N ARG A 359 -15.30 1.74 1.59
CA ARG A 359 -14.85 1.84 2.97
C ARG A 359 -14.99 3.29 3.42
N LEU A 360 -15.84 3.55 4.41
CA LEU A 360 -16.16 4.91 4.83
C LEU A 360 -16.24 5.01 6.33
N LEU A 361 -15.37 5.83 6.93
CA LEU A 361 -15.41 6.15 8.34
C LEU A 361 -16.45 7.24 8.61
N LEU A 362 -17.42 6.94 9.47
CA LEU A 362 -18.52 7.79 9.87
C LEU A 362 -18.38 8.19 11.35
N PRO A 363 -18.88 9.37 11.76
CA PRO A 363 -19.05 9.69 13.17
C PRO A 363 -20.01 8.70 13.82
N ALA A 364 -19.76 8.38 15.09
CA ALA A 364 -20.65 7.50 15.86
C ALA A 364 -22.04 8.13 16.03
N GLU A 365 -22.08 9.46 16.15
CA GLU A 365 -23.32 10.20 16.32
C GLU A 365 -24.19 10.16 15.05
N GLY A 366 -25.43 9.67 15.23
CA GLY A 366 -26.44 9.65 14.18
C GLY A 366 -26.21 8.62 13.08
N VAL A 367 -25.21 7.73 13.19
CA VAL A 367 -24.90 6.72 12.16
C VAL A 367 -26.10 5.83 11.80
N ASP A 368 -26.94 5.49 12.78
CA ASP A 368 -28.13 4.67 12.55
C ASP A 368 -29.26 5.41 11.82
N ARG A 369 -29.18 6.75 11.72
CA ARG A 369 -30.15 7.62 11.04
C ARG A 369 -29.66 8.16 9.69
N ARG A 370 -28.46 7.78 9.27
CA ARG A 370 -27.85 8.25 8.01
C ARG A 370 -28.13 7.26 6.87
N PRO A 371 -28.44 7.75 5.66
CA PRO A 371 -28.36 6.92 4.47
C PRO A 371 -26.90 6.60 4.17
N ILE A 372 -26.63 5.42 3.62
CA ILE A 372 -25.29 5.05 3.15
C ILE A 372 -25.40 4.65 1.69
N GLY A 373 -24.47 5.10 0.87
CA GLY A 373 -24.42 4.68 -0.51
C GLY A 373 -23.00 4.64 -1.05
N TRP A 374 -22.85 3.92 -2.15
CA TRP A 374 -21.57 3.73 -2.81
C TRP A 374 -21.76 3.64 -4.31
N ARG A 375 -20.69 3.92 -5.04
CA ARG A 375 -20.65 3.82 -6.50
C ARG A 375 -20.41 2.37 -6.89
N VAL A 376 -21.30 1.84 -7.72
CA VAL A 376 -21.17 0.50 -8.26
C VAL A 376 -20.09 0.49 -9.33
N ARG A 377 -19.13 -0.42 -9.20
CA ARG A 377 -18.06 -0.64 -10.18
C ARG A 377 -18.43 -1.81 -11.08
N GLY A 378 -17.96 -1.78 -12.32
CA GLY A 378 -18.03 -2.93 -13.21
C GLY A 378 -17.21 -4.09 -12.66
N ASP A 379 -17.56 -5.29 -13.11
CA ASP A 379 -16.80 -6.52 -12.90
C ASP A 379 -15.84 -6.78 -14.09
N ASP A 380 -15.40 -5.71 -14.76
CA ASP A 380 -14.25 -5.73 -15.66
C ASP A 380 -12.97 -5.66 -14.82
N GLY A 381 -11.87 -6.30 -15.20
CA GLY A 381 -10.64 -6.30 -14.40
C GLY A 381 -10.09 -4.89 -14.06
N THR A 382 -10.60 -3.84 -14.73
CA THR A 382 -10.33 -2.42 -14.50
C THR A 382 -11.26 -1.74 -13.50
N ARG A 383 -12.35 -2.40 -13.09
CA ARG A 383 -13.38 -1.95 -12.14
C ARG A 383 -13.90 -0.56 -12.44
N THR A 384 -14.28 -0.35 -13.70
CA THR A 384 -14.69 0.95 -14.22
C THR A 384 -15.98 1.41 -13.52
N PRO A 385 -16.06 2.68 -13.04
CA PRO A 385 -17.29 3.19 -12.45
C PRO A 385 -18.46 3.14 -13.44
N THR A 386 -19.60 2.57 -13.03
CA THR A 386 -20.76 2.39 -13.93
C THR A 386 -21.66 3.62 -14.05
N GLY A 387 -21.45 4.63 -13.19
CA GLY A 387 -22.39 5.75 -13.01
C GLY A 387 -23.65 5.38 -12.20
N GLN A 388 -23.74 4.15 -11.70
CA GLN A 388 -24.79 3.75 -10.76
C GLN A 388 -24.30 3.88 -9.32
N VAL A 389 -25.23 4.26 -8.44
CA VAL A 389 -25.01 4.27 -7.00
C VAL A 389 -26.03 3.37 -6.33
N ARG A 390 -25.57 2.54 -5.40
CA ARG A 390 -26.46 1.82 -4.49
C ARG A 390 -26.67 2.68 -3.26
N VAL A 391 -27.89 2.69 -2.75
CA VAL A 391 -28.30 3.50 -1.60
C VAL A 391 -29.08 2.63 -0.63
N ILE A 392 -28.69 2.64 0.63
CA ILE A 392 -29.38 1.99 1.74
C ILE A 392 -29.93 3.07 2.66
N ALA A 393 -31.24 3.10 2.82
CA ALA A 393 -31.91 4.03 3.71
C ALA A 393 -31.79 3.57 5.17
N PRO A 394 -31.72 4.50 6.14
CA PRO A 394 -31.77 4.15 7.55
C PRO A 394 -33.18 3.67 7.95
N PRO A 395 -33.31 2.90 9.04
CA PRO A 395 -34.63 2.56 9.60
C PRO A 395 -35.50 3.79 9.83
N GLY A 396 -36.78 3.70 9.49
CA GLY A 396 -37.75 4.79 9.64
C GLY A 396 -37.70 5.86 8.55
N ALA A 397 -36.83 5.73 7.54
CA ALA A 397 -36.88 6.59 6.36
C ALA A 397 -38.09 6.26 5.49
N ALA A 398 -38.87 7.28 5.13
CA ALA A 398 -39.92 7.18 4.12
C ALA A 398 -39.38 7.47 2.71
N ARG A 399 -38.29 8.25 2.61
CA ARG A 399 -37.70 8.66 1.35
C ARG A 399 -36.21 8.93 1.51
N VAL A 400 -35.44 8.62 0.48
CA VAL A 400 -34.06 9.10 0.31
C VAL A 400 -33.95 9.88 -0.99
N THR A 401 -33.22 10.99 -0.98
CA THR A 401 -32.87 11.75 -2.18
C THR A 401 -31.37 11.79 -2.40
N VAL A 402 -30.97 11.77 -3.67
CA VAL A 402 -29.61 12.03 -4.14
C VAL A 402 -29.57 13.44 -4.73
N THR A 403 -28.66 14.27 -4.23
CA THR A 403 -28.42 15.62 -4.77
C THR A 403 -27.05 15.67 -5.39
N VAL A 404 -26.99 16.05 -6.67
CA VAL A 404 -25.76 16.30 -7.42
C VAL A 404 -25.66 17.79 -7.68
N GLU A 405 -24.47 18.37 -7.61
CA GLU A 405 -24.28 19.81 -7.80
C GLU A 405 -24.83 20.25 -9.17
N GLY A 406 -25.61 21.34 -9.18
CA GLY A 406 -26.23 21.87 -10.40
C GLY A 406 -27.45 21.10 -10.90
N ALA A 407 -27.89 20.03 -10.22
CA ALA A 407 -29.07 19.25 -10.58
C ALA A 407 -30.15 19.27 -9.47
N PRO A 408 -31.45 19.15 -9.83
CA PRO A 408 -32.50 19.00 -8.83
C PRO A 408 -32.35 17.67 -8.07
N PRO A 409 -32.70 17.61 -6.76
CA PRO A 409 -32.65 16.37 -5.99
C PRO A 409 -33.51 15.26 -6.62
N ALA A 410 -32.89 14.11 -6.89
CA ALA A 410 -33.57 12.93 -7.41
C ALA A 410 -34.00 12.03 -6.25
N THR A 411 -35.26 11.56 -6.26
CA THR A 411 -35.73 10.59 -5.26
C THR A 411 -35.26 9.18 -5.65
N VAL A 412 -34.74 8.44 -4.67
CA VAL A 412 -34.33 7.04 -4.83
C VAL A 412 -35.55 6.14 -4.64
N ALA A 413 -35.83 5.27 -5.61
CA ALA A 413 -36.85 4.24 -5.47
C ALA A 413 -36.29 3.13 -4.55
N LEU A 414 -36.88 2.99 -3.37
CA LEU A 414 -36.49 1.99 -2.38
C LEU A 414 -37.36 0.73 -2.49
N ASP A 415 -36.74 -0.43 -2.37
CA ASP A 415 -37.40 -1.72 -2.26
C ASP A 415 -37.77 -2.05 -0.80
N ALA A 416 -38.36 -3.23 -0.57
CA ALA A 416 -38.77 -3.69 0.76
C ALA A 416 -37.59 -3.89 1.73
N SER A 417 -36.35 -3.96 1.23
CA SER A 417 -35.12 -4.02 2.03
C SER A 417 -34.57 -2.64 2.37
N ASN A 418 -35.30 -1.57 2.04
CA ASN A 418 -34.86 -0.17 2.14
C ASN A 418 -33.62 0.13 1.29
N ALA A 419 -33.40 -0.63 0.23
CA ALA A 419 -32.32 -0.44 -0.73
C ALA A 419 -32.86 0.12 -2.04
N GLY A 420 -32.04 0.90 -2.73
CA GLY A 420 -32.39 1.43 -4.05
C GLY A 420 -31.16 1.77 -4.85
N SER A 421 -31.36 2.20 -6.08
CA SER A 421 -30.30 2.71 -6.94
C SER A 421 -30.65 4.07 -7.53
N ALA A 422 -29.62 4.82 -7.89
CA ALA A 422 -29.74 6.06 -8.64
C ALA A 422 -28.59 6.22 -9.63
N SER A 423 -28.80 7.05 -10.65
CA SER A 423 -27.75 7.43 -11.59
C SER A 423 -27.02 8.67 -11.05
N VAL A 424 -25.71 8.59 -10.93
CA VAL A 424 -24.83 9.70 -10.56
C VAL A 424 -23.58 9.63 -11.42
N PRO A 425 -23.23 10.69 -12.16
CA PRO A 425 -21.98 10.74 -12.90
C PRO A 425 -20.78 10.34 -12.02
N PRO A 426 -19.88 9.45 -12.47
CA PRO A 426 -18.79 8.92 -11.66
C PRO A 426 -17.88 9.95 -11.00
N ASP A 427 -17.72 11.09 -11.67
CA ASP A 427 -16.81 12.18 -11.36
C ASP A 427 -17.45 13.33 -10.56
N GLN A 428 -18.78 13.35 -10.42
CA GLN A 428 -19.48 14.43 -9.73
C GLN A 428 -19.77 14.12 -8.27
N PRO A 429 -19.48 15.03 -7.31
CA PRO A 429 -19.86 14.84 -5.93
C PRO A 429 -21.38 14.76 -5.80
N ALA A 430 -21.86 13.94 -4.85
CA ALA A 430 -23.28 13.83 -4.55
C ALA A 430 -23.50 13.68 -3.06
N THR A 431 -24.71 14.01 -2.61
CA THR A 431 -25.13 13.90 -1.21
C THR A 431 -26.43 13.12 -1.11
N LEU A 432 -26.49 12.18 -0.16
CA LEU A 432 -27.67 11.41 0.18
C LEU A 432 -28.36 12.06 1.38
N THR A 433 -29.68 12.28 1.29
CA THR A 433 -30.49 12.78 2.41
C THR A 433 -31.66 11.84 2.65
N ALA A 434 -31.79 11.36 3.88
CA ALA A 434 -32.93 10.53 4.31
C ALA A 434 -33.97 11.39 5.04
N TYR A 435 -35.24 11.14 4.76
CA TYR A 435 -36.38 11.83 5.34
C TYR A 435 -37.32 10.85 6.04
N ALA A 436 -37.85 11.27 7.18
CA ALA A 436 -38.92 10.59 7.90
C ALA A 436 -40.28 10.77 7.19
N PRO A 437 -41.34 10.03 7.58
CA PRO A 437 -42.67 10.15 7.00
C PRO A 437 -43.30 11.55 7.12
N ASP A 438 -42.92 12.31 8.16
CA ASP A 438 -43.37 13.69 8.38
C ASP A 438 -42.58 14.73 7.54
N GLY A 439 -41.62 14.27 6.74
CA GLY A 439 -40.76 15.11 5.90
C GLY A 439 -39.53 15.68 6.61
N SER A 440 -39.32 15.41 7.90
CA SER A 440 -38.12 15.84 8.62
C SER A 440 -36.88 15.08 8.15
N VAL A 441 -35.71 15.71 8.20
CA VAL A 441 -34.43 15.09 7.83
C VAL A 441 -33.97 14.16 8.95
N LEU A 442 -33.74 12.89 8.62
CA LEU A 442 -33.15 11.90 9.52
C LEU A 442 -31.63 12.00 9.56
N GLY A 443 -31.01 12.20 8.41
CA GLY A 443 -29.57 12.26 8.27
C GLY A 443 -29.10 12.52 6.84
N VAL A 444 -27.86 12.98 6.74
CA VAL A 444 -27.19 13.35 5.49
C VAL A 444 -25.84 12.65 5.43
N THR A 445 -25.47 12.13 4.27
CA THR A 445 -24.17 11.49 4.04
C THR A 445 -23.65 11.85 2.64
N PRO A 446 -22.41 12.33 2.50
CA PRO A 446 -21.82 12.48 1.18
C PRO A 446 -21.63 11.12 0.52
N LEU A 447 -21.88 11.04 -0.79
CA LEU A 447 -21.52 9.87 -1.58
C LEU A 447 -20.02 9.91 -1.84
N PRO A 448 -19.23 8.95 -1.32
CA PRO A 448 -17.79 8.95 -1.52
C PRO A 448 -17.43 8.73 -3.00
N PRO A 449 -16.30 9.29 -3.46
CA PRO A 449 -15.78 8.97 -4.78
C PRO A 449 -15.34 7.50 -4.83
N VAL A 450 -15.13 7.00 -6.05
CA VAL A 450 -14.50 5.69 -6.25
C VAL A 450 -13.07 5.74 -5.73
N GLU A 451 -12.77 4.97 -4.70
CA GLU A 451 -11.40 4.88 -4.19
C GLU A 451 -10.53 4.03 -5.13
N ALA A 452 -9.52 4.67 -5.71
CA ALA A 452 -8.57 4.05 -6.63
C ALA A 452 -7.39 3.35 -5.92
N ASP A 453 -7.20 3.63 -4.62
CA ASP A 453 -6.06 3.12 -3.86
C ASP A 453 -6.50 2.71 -2.45
N MET A 454 -6.50 1.39 -2.23
CA MET A 454 -6.94 0.74 -0.99
C MET A 454 -5.80 0.49 0.00
N SER A 455 -4.60 1.08 -0.19
CA SER A 455 -3.41 0.76 0.62
C SER A 455 -3.41 1.30 2.06
N GLY A 456 -4.20 2.35 2.35
CA GLY A 456 -4.35 2.92 3.71
C GLY A 456 -5.52 2.32 4.51
N LEU A 457 -5.69 2.75 5.76
CA LEU A 457 -6.83 2.40 6.60
C LEU A 457 -8.08 3.24 6.25
N PRO A 458 -9.29 2.75 6.56
CA PRO A 458 -10.51 3.54 6.47
C PRO A 458 -10.37 4.88 7.21
N GLY A 459 -10.66 5.99 6.55
CA GLY A 459 -10.58 7.34 7.14
C GLY A 459 -9.19 7.99 7.16
N ASP A 460 -8.14 7.33 6.67
CA ASP A 460 -6.82 7.95 6.45
C ASP A 460 -6.89 9.16 5.52
N ARG A 461 -7.80 9.11 4.55
CA ARG A 461 -7.97 10.15 3.54
C ARG A 461 -9.29 10.88 3.76
N PRO A 462 -9.35 12.18 3.42
CA PRO A 462 -10.62 12.91 3.44
C PRO A 462 -11.73 12.22 2.63
N ALA A 463 -11.39 11.56 1.52
CA ALA A 463 -12.34 10.84 0.67
C ALA A 463 -12.97 9.59 1.33
N THR A 464 -12.35 9.05 2.38
CA THR A 464 -12.80 7.83 3.08
C THR A 464 -13.32 8.11 4.48
N ARG A 465 -13.63 9.38 4.80
CA ARG A 465 -14.27 9.76 6.06
C ARG A 465 -15.33 10.83 5.88
N VAL A 466 -16.28 10.85 6.80
CA VAL A 466 -17.20 11.96 7.04
C VAL A 466 -16.82 12.59 8.36
N THR A 467 -16.41 13.84 8.33
CA THR A 467 -16.16 14.63 9.54
C THR A 467 -17.36 15.56 9.80
N PRO A 468 -17.71 15.82 11.07
CA PRO A 468 -18.76 16.77 11.45
C PRO A 468 -18.56 18.18 10.90
#